data_AF-A0A8I2G1P9-F1
#
_entry.id   AF-A0A8I2G1P9-F1
#
_cell.length_a   1.000
_cell.length_b   1.000
_cell.length_c   1.000
_cell.angle_alpha   90.00
_cell.angle_beta   90.00
_cell.angle_gamma   90.00
#
_symmetry.space_group_name_H-M   'P 1'
#
loop_
_entity.id
_entity.type
_entity.pdbx_description
1 polymer ?
#
loop_
_entity_poly.entity_id
_entity_poly.type
_entity_poly.pdbx_seq_one_letter_code
_entity_poly.pdbx_strand_id
1 'polypeptide(L)'
;MKIVLTHDVDHLALRNVPLWSKASASFIKQCIFSNFSRLLKKDINGLTYIKSFLSGISLPLVKLGIAKDPREKCLLRILTIEKEYNVRSTFYFIPFKGTPGFVRREEPASMYRGADYDVRKYKDLLLELEEEGWEVGIHGINAHISPDKAAEELKVFKTLLPEKTKWGMRIHWLYQPGDLWKNLKDAGYYYDATFGSNEDIGFKENRFHPFKKDGVWVLPMNIQDGALLAPWHKHLTREQAWKEIQTVLDTAKEKQAVVTILWHNASFGAPRFWDRLYCKIIEEGRKQGAQFLTALQAVEHFESISS
;
A
#
# COMPACT_ATOMS: atom_id res chain seq x y z
N MET A 1 -5.64 7.44 20.19
CA MET A 1 -5.93 6.91 18.85
C MET A 1 -4.98 5.75 18.54
N LYS A 2 -5.31 4.95 17.52
CA LYS A 2 -4.44 3.89 17.00
C LYS A 2 -4.10 4.19 15.54
N ILE A 3 -2.86 3.95 15.13
CA ILE A 3 -2.43 4.12 13.74
C ILE A 3 -2.03 2.75 13.20
N VAL A 4 -2.59 2.42 12.04
CA VAL A 4 -2.25 1.21 11.29
C VAL A 4 -1.52 1.61 10.03
N LEU A 5 -0.27 1.18 9.90
CA LEU A 5 0.57 1.45 8.74
C LEU A 5 0.41 0.30 7.74
N THR A 6 0.15 0.62 6.48
CA THR A 6 -0.03 -0.39 5.42
C THR A 6 0.60 0.03 4.11
N HIS A 7 1.03 -0.97 3.33
CA HIS A 7 1.68 -0.78 2.05
C HIS A 7 1.11 -1.73 1.02
N ASP A 8 0.60 -1.19 -0.08
CA ASP A 8 0.29 -1.97 -1.27
C ASP A 8 1.57 -2.11 -2.10
N VAL A 9 1.94 -3.36 -2.39
CA VAL A 9 3.15 -3.71 -3.12
C VAL A 9 2.76 -4.02 -4.57
N ASP A 10 2.52 -3.00 -5.37
CA ASP A 10 2.08 -3.19 -6.77
C ASP A 10 3.21 -3.67 -7.68
N HIS A 11 4.43 -3.23 -7.36
CA HIS A 11 5.61 -3.46 -8.17
C HIS A 11 6.86 -3.61 -7.31
N LEU A 12 7.66 -4.64 -7.54
CA LEU A 12 8.87 -4.89 -6.75
C LEU A 12 10.17 -4.47 -7.44
N ALA A 13 10.21 -4.51 -8.78
CA ALA A 13 11.45 -4.23 -9.50
C ALA A 13 11.18 -3.65 -10.89
N LEU A 14 11.84 -2.55 -11.24
CA LEU A 14 11.80 -2.01 -12.60
C LEU A 14 12.39 -2.99 -13.60
N ARG A 15 13.37 -3.83 -13.26
CA ARG A 15 13.91 -4.84 -14.18
C ARG A 15 12.85 -5.75 -14.79
N ASN A 16 11.73 -5.97 -14.10
CA ASN A 16 10.65 -6.83 -14.58
C ASN A 16 9.71 -6.14 -15.60
N VAL A 17 9.80 -4.81 -15.74
CA VAL A 17 8.98 -4.02 -16.66
C VAL A 17 9.65 -3.98 -18.05
N PRO A 18 8.93 -4.05 -19.18
CA PRO A 18 9.56 -3.89 -20.49
C PRO A 18 10.11 -2.47 -20.70
N LEU A 19 11.32 -2.32 -21.28
CA LEU A 19 11.97 -1.02 -21.48
C LEU A 19 11.15 -0.07 -22.37
N TRP A 20 10.54 -0.61 -23.43
CA TRP A 20 9.73 0.13 -24.40
C TRP A 20 8.25 0.29 -23.98
N SER A 21 7.92 -0.01 -22.73
CA SER A 21 6.56 0.12 -22.21
C SER A 21 6.20 1.57 -21.87
N LYS A 22 4.89 1.88 -21.87
CA LYS A 22 4.35 3.13 -21.32
C LYS A 22 4.76 3.36 -19.86
N ALA A 23 4.92 2.30 -19.07
CA ALA A 23 5.37 2.39 -17.68
C ALA A 23 6.82 2.87 -17.57
N SER A 24 7.73 2.34 -18.40
CA SER A 24 9.13 2.79 -18.44
C SER A 24 9.27 4.20 -18.99
N ALA A 25 8.51 4.55 -20.05
CA ALA A 25 8.46 5.93 -20.55
C ALA A 25 7.91 6.92 -19.50
N SER A 26 6.85 6.53 -18.79
CA SER A 26 6.28 7.32 -17.69
C SER A 26 7.27 7.51 -16.53
N PHE A 27 8.01 6.45 -16.17
CA PHE A 27 9.04 6.53 -15.14
C PHE A 27 10.14 7.54 -15.51
N ILE A 28 10.68 7.47 -16.73
CA ILE A 28 11.71 8.41 -17.22
C ILE A 28 11.13 9.83 -17.25
N LYS A 29 9.93 10.01 -17.81
CA LYS A 29 9.26 11.33 -17.88
C LYS A 29 9.11 11.95 -16.50
N GLN A 30 8.66 11.16 -15.52
CA GLN A 30 8.49 11.63 -14.15
C GLN A 30 9.85 11.97 -13.50
N CYS A 31 10.86 11.12 -13.71
CA CYS A 31 12.18 11.33 -13.14
C CYS A 31 12.85 12.62 -13.62
N ILE A 32 12.65 12.97 -14.90
CA ILE A 32 13.30 14.12 -15.54
C ILE A 32 12.37 15.33 -15.52
N PHE A 33 11.26 15.31 -16.26
CA PHE A 33 10.45 16.50 -16.52
C PHE A 33 9.53 16.86 -15.36
N SER A 34 8.80 15.88 -14.79
CA SER A 34 7.89 16.17 -13.68
C SER A 34 8.66 16.63 -12.44
N ASN A 35 9.80 15.99 -12.14
CA ASN A 35 10.63 16.39 -11.00
C ASN A 35 11.39 17.70 -11.23
N PHE A 36 11.71 18.07 -12.47
CA PHE A 36 12.19 19.42 -12.77
C PHE A 36 11.13 20.48 -12.45
N SER A 37 9.87 20.25 -12.83
CA SER A 37 8.76 21.14 -12.46
C SER A 37 8.58 21.25 -10.94
N ARG A 38 8.65 20.11 -10.21
CA ARG A 38 8.59 20.08 -8.73
C ARG A 38 9.77 20.82 -8.09
N LEU A 39 10.95 20.80 -8.70
CA LEU A 39 12.10 21.58 -8.23
C LEU A 39 11.85 23.09 -8.37
N LEU A 40 11.30 23.54 -9.51
CA LEU A 40 10.95 24.95 -9.72
C LEU A 40 9.88 25.43 -8.73
N LYS A 41 8.92 24.57 -8.38
CA LYS A 41 7.89 24.84 -7.37
C LYS A 41 8.38 24.71 -5.92
N LYS A 42 9.64 24.32 -5.70
CA LYS A 42 10.24 24.05 -4.38
C LYS A 42 9.60 22.88 -3.61
N ASP A 43 8.84 22.01 -4.28
CA ASP A 43 8.27 20.79 -3.69
C ASP A 43 9.35 19.75 -3.37
N ILE A 44 10.47 19.77 -4.13
CA ILE A 44 11.65 18.93 -3.89
C ILE A 44 12.92 19.78 -3.90
N ASN A 45 13.96 19.32 -3.23
CA ASN A 45 15.28 19.98 -3.25
C ASN A 45 16.16 19.46 -4.40
N GLY A 46 17.25 20.19 -4.69
CA GLY A 46 18.18 19.85 -5.78
C GLY A 46 18.78 18.45 -5.67
N LEU A 47 19.14 18.01 -4.45
CA LEU A 47 19.64 16.64 -4.22
C LEU A 47 18.62 15.56 -4.59
N THR A 48 17.34 15.78 -4.28
CA THR A 48 16.26 14.86 -4.66
C THR A 48 16.07 14.83 -6.17
N TYR A 49 16.15 15.99 -6.83
CA TYR A 49 16.12 16.07 -8.29
C TYR A 49 17.28 15.33 -8.94
N ILE A 50 18.51 15.49 -8.45
CA ILE A 50 19.69 14.77 -8.96
C ILE A 50 19.51 13.25 -8.81
N LYS A 51 19.10 12.78 -7.61
CA LYS A 51 18.81 11.35 -7.38
C LYS A 51 17.73 10.81 -8.34
N SER A 52 16.68 11.60 -8.55
CA SER A 52 15.62 11.29 -9.50
C SER A 52 16.14 11.18 -10.93
N PHE A 53 16.86 12.19 -11.39
CA PHE A 53 17.43 12.28 -12.73
C PHE A 53 18.35 11.08 -13.02
N LEU A 54 19.28 10.80 -12.10
CA LEU A 54 20.17 9.63 -12.18
C LEU A 54 19.39 8.31 -12.24
N SER A 55 18.31 8.18 -11.46
CA SER A 55 17.45 6.99 -11.50
C SER A 55 16.79 6.83 -12.88
N GLY A 56 16.30 7.93 -13.47
CA GLY A 56 15.70 7.94 -14.80
C GLY A 56 16.66 7.49 -15.91
N ILE A 57 17.85 8.08 -15.97
CA ILE A 57 18.84 7.76 -17.02
C ILE A 57 19.49 6.38 -16.81
N SER A 58 19.52 5.86 -15.57
CA SER A 58 20.09 4.54 -15.26
C SER A 58 19.21 3.36 -15.69
N LEU A 59 17.98 3.59 -16.16
CA LEU A 59 17.01 2.53 -16.44
C LEU A 59 17.56 1.42 -17.37
N PRO A 60 18.29 1.70 -18.47
CA PRO A 60 18.89 0.65 -19.29
C PRO A 60 19.89 -0.22 -18.51
N LEU A 61 20.72 0.39 -17.65
CA LEU A 61 21.68 -0.32 -16.80
C LEU A 61 20.98 -1.16 -15.72
N VAL A 62 19.84 -0.70 -15.21
CA VAL A 62 18.99 -1.49 -14.30
C VAL A 62 18.43 -2.72 -15.02
N LYS A 63 18.00 -2.60 -16.29
CA LYS A 63 17.54 -3.76 -17.08
C LYS A 63 18.64 -4.79 -17.31
N LEU A 64 19.86 -4.33 -17.49
CA LEU A 64 21.04 -5.18 -17.68
C LEU A 64 21.58 -5.78 -16.35
N GLY A 65 20.98 -5.43 -15.20
CA GLY A 65 21.45 -5.88 -13.89
C GLY A 65 22.76 -5.24 -13.42
N ILE A 66 23.23 -4.20 -14.12
CA ILE A 66 24.49 -3.50 -13.81
C ILE A 66 24.27 -2.45 -12.70
N ALA A 67 23.15 -1.74 -12.77
CA ALA A 67 22.79 -0.73 -11.78
C ALA A 67 21.73 -1.26 -10.80
N LYS A 68 21.78 -0.77 -9.55
CA LYS A 68 20.80 -1.13 -8.52
C LYS A 68 19.40 -0.62 -8.90
N ASP A 69 18.40 -1.48 -8.77
CA ASP A 69 17.01 -1.14 -9.08
C ASP A 69 16.45 -0.13 -8.05
N PRO A 70 15.93 1.04 -8.49
CA PRO A 70 15.38 2.03 -7.57
C PRO A 70 14.08 1.57 -6.90
N ARG A 71 13.30 0.64 -7.48
CA ARG A 71 12.08 0.09 -6.84
C ARG A 71 12.42 -0.86 -5.71
N GLU A 72 13.45 -1.69 -5.86
CA GLU A 72 13.87 -2.59 -4.78
C GLU A 72 14.35 -1.82 -3.55
N LYS A 73 15.04 -0.69 -3.78
CA LYS A 73 15.44 0.22 -2.71
C LYS A 73 14.26 0.81 -1.95
N CYS A 74 13.09 0.93 -2.56
CA CYS A 74 11.92 1.48 -1.88
C CYS A 74 11.46 0.60 -0.73
N LEU A 75 11.38 -0.72 -0.92
CA LEU A 75 11.00 -1.64 0.16
C LEU A 75 12.02 -1.58 1.31
N LEU A 76 13.31 -1.65 0.98
CA LEU A 76 14.38 -1.51 1.98
C LEU A 76 14.30 -0.18 2.75
N ARG A 77 13.92 0.90 2.06
CA ARG A 77 13.74 2.23 2.68
C ARG A 77 12.58 2.21 3.68
N ILE A 78 11.47 1.55 3.38
CA ILE A 78 10.35 1.38 4.32
C ILE A 78 10.83 0.65 5.56
N LEU A 79 11.45 -0.52 5.39
CA LEU A 79 11.91 -1.35 6.50
C LEU A 79 12.92 -0.59 7.38
N THR A 80 13.83 0.18 6.77
CA THR A 80 14.78 1.02 7.50
C THR A 80 14.07 2.08 8.33
N ILE A 81 13.15 2.84 7.73
CA ILE A 81 12.36 3.87 8.43
C ILE A 81 11.61 3.24 9.61
N GLU A 82 10.91 2.13 9.38
CA GLU A 82 10.09 1.52 10.42
C GLU A 82 10.92 0.91 11.55
N LYS A 83 12.09 0.33 11.25
CA LYS A 83 13.08 -0.08 12.27
C LYS A 83 13.55 1.12 13.09
N GLU A 84 13.91 2.24 12.44
CA GLU A 84 14.36 3.48 13.11
C GLU A 84 13.29 4.06 14.06
N TYR A 85 12.01 4.05 13.65
CA TYR A 85 10.92 4.52 14.50
C TYR A 85 10.38 3.46 15.48
N ASN A 86 10.86 2.22 15.40
CA ASN A 86 10.36 1.06 16.13
C ASN A 86 8.84 0.83 15.96
N VAL A 87 8.40 0.83 14.70
CA VAL A 87 7.02 0.52 14.30
C VAL A 87 7.01 -0.64 13.30
N ARG A 88 5.85 -1.24 13.05
CA ARG A 88 5.64 -2.28 12.04
C ARG A 88 4.35 -2.01 11.27
N SER A 89 4.38 -2.34 9.99
CA SER A 89 3.26 -2.20 9.05
C SER A 89 2.79 -3.55 8.49
N THR A 90 1.71 -3.49 7.73
CA THR A 90 1.20 -4.60 6.92
C THR A 90 1.51 -4.38 5.44
N PHE A 91 2.16 -5.33 4.79
CA PHE A 91 2.42 -5.33 3.35
C PHE A 91 1.41 -6.23 2.63
N TYR A 92 0.64 -5.66 1.69
CA TYR A 92 -0.25 -6.42 0.82
C TYR A 92 0.45 -6.72 -0.51
N PHE A 93 0.64 -8.00 -0.82
CA PHE A 93 1.30 -8.45 -2.06
C PHE A 93 0.33 -9.02 -3.08
N ILE A 94 0.53 -8.72 -4.36
CA ILE A 94 -0.30 -9.26 -5.44
C ILE A 94 0.12 -10.71 -5.73
N PRO A 95 -0.82 -11.67 -5.78
CA PRO A 95 -0.48 -13.10 -5.92
C PRO A 95 0.12 -13.45 -7.28
N PHE A 96 -0.31 -12.79 -8.35
CA PHE A 96 -0.04 -13.22 -9.73
C PHE A 96 0.60 -12.13 -10.58
N LYS A 97 1.56 -12.53 -11.40
CA LYS A 97 2.17 -11.66 -12.40
C LYS A 97 1.22 -11.41 -13.56
N GLY A 98 1.06 -10.15 -13.94
CA GLY A 98 0.41 -9.75 -15.20
C GLY A 98 -1.09 -10.05 -15.28
N THR A 99 -1.74 -10.38 -14.17
CA THR A 99 -3.19 -10.63 -14.12
C THR A 99 -3.92 -9.37 -13.65
N PRO A 100 -4.53 -8.57 -14.55
CA PRO A 100 -5.27 -7.36 -14.15
C PRO A 100 -6.63 -7.69 -13.52
N GLY A 101 -7.19 -8.86 -13.80
CA GLY A 101 -8.48 -9.29 -13.28
C GLY A 101 -9.66 -8.51 -13.88
N PHE A 102 -10.71 -8.36 -13.07
CA PHE A 102 -11.98 -7.78 -13.49
C PHE A 102 -12.42 -6.65 -12.55
N VAL A 103 -13.15 -5.68 -13.06
CA VAL A 103 -13.79 -4.62 -12.26
C VAL A 103 -15.00 -5.20 -11.52
N ARG A 104 -15.87 -5.86 -12.28
CA ARG A 104 -17.00 -6.67 -11.83
C ARG A 104 -17.11 -7.90 -12.73
N ARG A 105 -18.01 -8.83 -12.41
CA ARG A 105 -18.22 -10.02 -13.24
C ARG A 105 -18.39 -9.62 -14.70
N GLU A 106 -17.61 -10.26 -15.58
CA GLU A 106 -17.61 -10.05 -17.05
C GLU A 106 -17.09 -8.68 -17.54
N GLU A 107 -16.54 -7.81 -16.68
CA GLU A 107 -15.91 -6.56 -17.09
C GLU A 107 -14.39 -6.60 -16.82
N PRO A 108 -13.55 -6.82 -17.85
CA PRO A 108 -12.10 -6.85 -17.68
C PRO A 108 -11.56 -5.54 -17.12
N ALA A 109 -10.66 -5.63 -16.15
CA ALA A 109 -9.96 -4.47 -15.62
C ALA A 109 -8.85 -4.01 -16.57
N SER A 110 -8.44 -2.77 -16.43
CA SER A 110 -7.31 -2.20 -17.16
C SER A 110 -6.01 -2.99 -16.90
N MET A 111 -5.22 -3.20 -17.95
CA MET A 111 -3.94 -3.90 -17.88
C MET A 111 -2.95 -3.31 -16.86
N TYR A 112 -3.10 -2.03 -16.51
CA TYR A 112 -2.26 -1.37 -15.50
C TYR A 112 -2.51 -1.83 -14.07
N ARG A 113 -3.57 -2.61 -13.84
CA ARG A 113 -3.86 -3.25 -12.54
C ARG A 113 -2.99 -4.48 -12.27
N GLY A 114 -2.35 -5.05 -13.28
CA GLY A 114 -1.50 -6.23 -13.10
C GLY A 114 -0.16 -5.87 -12.44
N ALA A 115 0.33 -6.75 -11.57
CA ALA A 115 1.69 -6.67 -11.03
C ALA A 115 2.75 -7.10 -12.05
N ASP A 116 3.98 -6.61 -11.89
CA ASP A 116 5.14 -7.00 -12.70
C ASP A 116 5.89 -8.23 -12.14
N TYR A 117 5.41 -8.78 -11.02
CA TYR A 117 6.05 -9.88 -10.28
C TYR A 117 5.05 -10.99 -9.91
N ASP A 118 5.58 -12.17 -9.61
CA ASP A 118 4.81 -13.29 -9.01
C ASP A 118 5.31 -13.45 -7.58
N VAL A 119 4.40 -13.40 -6.60
CA VAL A 119 4.76 -13.41 -5.17
C VAL A 119 5.49 -14.68 -4.76
N ARG A 120 5.28 -15.80 -5.48
CA ARG A 120 5.94 -17.08 -5.18
C ARG A 120 7.47 -17.01 -5.27
N LYS A 121 8.01 -16.02 -6.00
CA LYS A 121 9.45 -15.76 -6.10
C LYS A 121 10.05 -15.03 -4.89
N TYR A 122 9.20 -14.58 -3.96
CA TYR A 122 9.60 -13.76 -2.82
C TYR A 122 9.31 -14.46 -1.49
N LYS A 123 9.27 -15.80 -1.46
CA LYS A 123 8.99 -16.58 -0.24
C LYS A 123 9.87 -16.16 0.93
N ASP A 124 11.18 -16.07 0.71
CA ASP A 124 12.14 -15.75 1.77
C ASP A 124 11.91 -14.33 2.33
N LEU A 125 11.59 -13.37 1.47
CA LEU A 125 11.21 -12.02 1.89
C LEU A 125 9.93 -12.04 2.74
N LEU A 126 8.91 -12.82 2.33
CA LEU A 126 7.67 -12.91 3.11
C LEU A 126 7.90 -13.51 4.49
N LEU A 127 8.77 -14.54 4.59
CA LEU A 127 9.16 -15.15 5.86
C LEU A 127 9.92 -14.15 6.73
N GLU A 128 10.92 -13.45 6.19
CA GLU A 128 11.68 -12.42 6.90
C GLU A 128 10.77 -11.31 7.45
N LEU A 129 9.77 -10.87 6.67
CA LEU A 129 8.81 -9.87 7.11
C LEU A 129 8.01 -10.35 8.33
N GLU A 130 7.43 -11.57 8.28
CA GLU A 130 6.68 -12.13 9.40
C GLU A 130 7.56 -12.37 10.64
N GLU A 131 8.76 -12.91 10.45
CA GLU A 131 9.72 -13.19 11.53
C GLU A 131 10.19 -11.92 12.25
N GLU A 132 10.38 -10.82 11.52
CA GLU A 132 10.77 -9.53 12.09
C GLU A 132 9.57 -8.68 12.57
N GLY A 133 8.35 -9.21 12.51
CA GLY A 133 7.13 -8.64 13.09
C GLY A 133 6.33 -7.71 12.18
N TRP A 134 6.65 -7.63 10.89
CA TRP A 134 5.73 -7.09 9.89
C TRP A 134 4.63 -8.11 9.58
N GLU A 135 3.52 -7.62 9.06
CA GLU A 135 2.45 -8.49 8.59
C GLU A 135 2.48 -8.60 7.06
N VAL A 136 2.35 -9.82 6.55
CA VAL A 136 2.09 -10.12 5.14
C VAL A 136 0.59 -10.38 4.94
N GLY A 137 -0.01 -9.57 4.07
CA GLY A 137 -1.39 -9.72 3.62
C GLY A 137 -1.49 -9.90 2.10
N ILE A 138 -2.70 -10.19 1.64
CA ILE A 138 -3.00 -10.42 0.22
C ILE A 138 -3.47 -9.12 -0.43
N HIS A 139 -2.83 -8.69 -1.52
CA HIS A 139 -3.35 -7.65 -2.39
C HIS A 139 -4.19 -8.29 -3.50
N GLY A 140 -5.48 -8.51 -3.21
CA GLY A 140 -6.34 -9.35 -4.03
C GLY A 140 -6.67 -8.73 -5.38
N ILE A 141 -6.85 -9.58 -6.40
CA ILE A 141 -7.15 -9.16 -7.78
C ILE A 141 -8.61 -9.46 -8.11
N ASN A 142 -9.06 -10.70 -7.90
CA ASN A 142 -10.41 -11.18 -8.24
C ASN A 142 -11.13 -11.78 -7.03
N ALA A 143 -10.60 -11.64 -5.81
CA ALA A 143 -11.30 -12.08 -4.60
C ALA A 143 -12.70 -11.46 -4.42
N HIS A 144 -12.94 -10.29 -5.04
CA HIS A 144 -14.26 -9.65 -5.07
C HIS A 144 -15.24 -10.26 -6.10
N ILE A 145 -14.78 -11.13 -7.00
CA ILE A 145 -15.58 -11.70 -8.10
C ILE A 145 -16.34 -12.95 -7.68
N SER A 146 -15.68 -13.86 -6.95
CA SER A 146 -16.28 -15.11 -6.44
C SER A 146 -15.49 -15.67 -5.27
N PRO A 147 -16.10 -16.51 -4.41
CA PRO A 147 -15.37 -17.18 -3.31
C PRO A 147 -14.26 -18.09 -3.83
N ASP A 148 -14.44 -18.76 -4.97
CA ASP A 148 -13.41 -19.62 -5.56
C ASP A 148 -12.15 -18.82 -5.95
N LYS A 149 -12.33 -17.62 -6.53
CA LYS A 149 -11.22 -16.73 -6.88
C LYS A 149 -10.52 -16.19 -5.64
N ALA A 150 -11.30 -15.86 -4.61
CA ALA A 150 -10.75 -15.46 -3.31
C ALA A 150 -9.92 -16.59 -2.68
N ALA A 151 -10.40 -17.84 -2.74
CA ALA A 151 -9.70 -19.02 -2.22
C ALA A 151 -8.44 -19.36 -3.04
N GLU A 152 -8.47 -19.18 -4.36
CA GLU A 152 -7.30 -19.35 -5.24
C GLU A 152 -6.16 -18.42 -4.84
N GLU A 153 -6.46 -17.13 -4.63
CA GLU A 153 -5.50 -16.12 -4.17
C GLU A 153 -4.96 -16.47 -2.78
N LEU A 154 -5.83 -16.82 -1.84
CA LEU A 154 -5.44 -17.18 -0.47
C LEU A 154 -4.55 -18.43 -0.44
N LYS A 155 -4.83 -19.43 -1.28
CA LYS A 155 -4.07 -20.69 -1.34
C LYS A 155 -2.61 -20.46 -1.71
N VAL A 156 -2.31 -19.47 -2.56
CA VAL A 156 -0.92 -19.10 -2.88
C VAL A 156 -0.17 -18.73 -1.62
N PHE A 157 -0.74 -17.84 -0.81
CA PHE A 157 -0.12 -17.34 0.41
C PHE A 157 -0.02 -18.39 1.52
N LYS A 158 -1.06 -19.21 1.71
CA LYS A 158 -1.02 -20.36 2.64
C LYS A 158 0.09 -21.35 2.30
N THR A 159 0.44 -21.50 1.02
CA THR A 159 1.55 -22.36 0.61
C THR A 159 2.91 -21.74 0.92
N LEU A 160 3.01 -20.41 0.87
CA LEU A 160 4.26 -19.68 1.12
C LEU A 160 4.54 -19.51 2.63
N LEU A 161 3.49 -19.29 3.43
CA LEU A 161 3.54 -19.09 4.88
C LEU A 161 2.58 -20.08 5.58
N PRO A 162 2.94 -21.37 5.72
CA PRO A 162 2.04 -22.40 6.24
C PRO A 162 1.67 -22.22 7.72
N GLU A 163 2.53 -21.56 8.50
CA GLU A 163 2.29 -21.32 9.94
C GLU A 163 1.29 -20.19 10.21
N LYS A 164 1.02 -19.33 9.22
CA LYS A 164 0.11 -18.20 9.37
C LYS A 164 -1.36 -18.64 9.22
N THR A 165 -2.16 -18.41 10.26
CA THR A 165 -3.55 -18.89 10.32
C THR A 165 -4.60 -17.82 10.02
N LYS A 166 -4.34 -16.56 10.36
CA LYS A 166 -5.24 -15.42 10.11
C LYS A 166 -4.75 -14.60 8.94
N TRP A 167 -5.63 -14.38 7.96
CA TRP A 167 -5.26 -13.76 6.69
C TRP A 167 -6.07 -12.50 6.42
N GLY A 168 -5.35 -11.42 6.19
CA GLY A 168 -5.87 -10.13 5.79
C GLY A 168 -5.71 -9.87 4.32
N MET A 169 -6.59 -9.03 3.75
CA MET A 169 -6.46 -8.62 2.36
C MET A 169 -6.91 -7.20 2.09
N ARG A 170 -6.43 -6.63 0.98
CA ARG A 170 -6.94 -5.41 0.36
C ARG A 170 -7.09 -5.65 -1.13
N ILE A 171 -8.24 -5.35 -1.73
CA ILE A 171 -8.42 -5.45 -3.19
C ILE A 171 -7.63 -4.34 -3.89
N HIS A 172 -6.85 -4.70 -4.90
CA HIS A 172 -6.14 -3.74 -5.75
C HIS A 172 -7.13 -2.80 -6.44
N TRP A 173 -6.88 -1.50 -6.31
CA TRP A 173 -7.75 -0.37 -6.70
C TRP A 173 -9.05 -0.21 -5.91
N LEU A 174 -9.14 -0.87 -4.75
CA LEU A 174 -10.28 -0.76 -3.83
C LEU A 174 -11.63 -1.15 -4.45
N TYR A 175 -11.64 -2.05 -5.44
CA TYR A 175 -12.88 -2.56 -6.01
C TYR A 175 -13.70 -3.30 -4.96
N GLN A 176 -14.91 -2.80 -4.72
CA GLN A 176 -15.75 -3.22 -3.60
C GLN A 176 -17.20 -3.48 -4.06
N PRO A 177 -17.45 -4.51 -4.89
CA PRO A 177 -18.82 -4.94 -5.20
C PRO A 177 -19.52 -5.46 -3.94
N GLY A 178 -20.85 -5.52 -3.97
CA GLY A 178 -21.69 -5.88 -2.82
C GLY A 178 -21.36 -7.24 -2.20
N ASP A 179 -20.87 -8.21 -2.99
CA ASP A 179 -20.58 -9.57 -2.52
C ASP A 179 -19.16 -9.76 -1.96
N LEU A 180 -18.31 -8.71 -1.92
CA LEU A 180 -16.90 -8.83 -1.52
C LEU A 180 -16.72 -9.56 -0.18
N TRP A 181 -17.40 -9.10 0.86
CA TRP A 181 -17.20 -9.63 2.22
C TRP A 181 -17.73 -11.05 2.37
N LYS A 182 -18.81 -11.40 1.67
CA LYS A 182 -19.30 -12.78 1.60
C LYS A 182 -18.27 -13.69 0.92
N ASN A 183 -17.72 -13.28 -0.22
CA ASN A 183 -16.70 -14.05 -0.94
C ASN A 183 -15.46 -14.29 -0.06
N LEU A 184 -15.01 -13.26 0.66
CA LEU A 184 -13.89 -13.33 1.61
C LEU A 184 -14.17 -14.28 2.76
N LYS A 185 -15.38 -14.21 3.34
CA LYS A 185 -15.81 -15.11 4.42
C LYS A 185 -15.73 -16.57 3.98
N ASP A 186 -16.34 -16.87 2.83
CA ASP A 186 -16.46 -18.22 2.31
C ASP A 186 -15.08 -18.79 1.89
N ALA A 187 -14.15 -17.94 1.47
CA ALA A 187 -12.76 -18.32 1.21
C ALA A 187 -11.90 -18.47 2.48
N GLY A 188 -12.35 -17.97 3.63
CA GLY A 188 -11.65 -18.06 4.92
C GLY A 188 -10.67 -16.92 5.20
N TYR A 189 -10.92 -15.72 4.67
CA TYR A 189 -10.21 -14.51 5.10
C TYR A 189 -10.71 -14.07 6.49
N TYR A 190 -9.79 -13.55 7.30
CA TYR A 190 -10.08 -13.06 8.64
C TYR A 190 -10.52 -11.59 8.63
N TYR A 191 -9.88 -10.78 7.78
CA TYR A 191 -10.25 -9.37 7.63
C TYR A 191 -10.03 -8.81 6.22
N ASP A 192 -10.72 -7.71 5.93
CA ASP A 192 -10.65 -6.87 4.74
C ASP A 192 -10.17 -5.46 5.12
N ALA A 193 -9.25 -4.89 4.34
CA ALA A 193 -8.79 -3.51 4.47
C ALA A 193 -9.18 -2.64 3.25
N THR A 194 -10.09 -3.12 2.40
CA THR A 194 -10.49 -2.46 1.14
C THR A 194 -11.38 -1.24 1.35
N PHE A 195 -12.21 -1.23 2.39
CA PHE A 195 -13.20 -0.17 2.61
C PHE A 195 -12.56 1.22 2.79
N GLY A 196 -12.61 2.03 1.72
CA GLY A 196 -12.01 3.36 1.69
C GLY A 196 -12.34 4.13 0.40
N SER A 197 -11.49 5.09 0.03
CA SER A 197 -11.59 5.90 -1.20
C SER A 197 -10.20 6.11 -1.83
N ASN A 198 -10.13 6.07 -3.16
CA ASN A 198 -8.92 6.45 -3.91
C ASN A 198 -8.82 7.97 -4.13
N GLU A 199 -9.91 8.72 -3.92
CA GLU A 199 -10.03 10.13 -4.31
C GLU A 199 -9.93 11.08 -3.11
N ASP A 200 -10.33 10.60 -1.93
CA ASP A 200 -10.42 11.39 -0.71
C ASP A 200 -9.84 10.65 0.50
N ILE A 201 -9.48 11.43 1.53
CA ILE A 201 -9.05 10.91 2.82
C ILE A 201 -10.09 11.25 3.91
N GLY A 202 -10.10 10.47 5.00
CA GLY A 202 -10.97 10.70 6.16
C GLY A 202 -11.69 9.43 6.64
N PHE A 203 -12.81 9.63 7.31
CA PHE A 203 -13.61 8.54 7.89
C PHE A 203 -14.84 8.27 7.01
N LYS A 204 -14.68 7.38 6.03
CA LYS A 204 -15.79 6.95 5.16
C LYS A 204 -16.96 6.46 6.02
N GLU A 205 -18.14 7.01 5.76
CA GLU A 205 -19.38 6.71 6.51
C GLU A 205 -19.24 6.85 8.04
N ASN A 206 -18.38 7.77 8.51
CA ASN A 206 -18.08 7.97 9.94
C ASN A 206 -17.64 6.70 10.67
N ARG A 207 -16.99 5.76 9.96
CA ARG A 207 -16.44 4.53 10.56
C ARG A 207 -15.09 4.84 11.23
N PHE A 208 -15.13 5.01 12.55
CA PHE A 208 -13.95 5.29 13.37
C PHE A 208 -13.20 4.03 13.83
N HIS A 209 -13.82 2.85 13.74
CA HIS A 209 -13.28 1.59 14.25
C HIS A 209 -13.51 0.45 13.25
N PRO A 210 -12.71 -0.65 13.34
CA PRO A 210 -13.03 -1.89 12.66
C PRO A 210 -14.45 -2.35 12.99
N PHE A 211 -15.12 -2.96 12.01
CA PHE A 211 -16.47 -3.47 12.18
C PHE A 211 -16.63 -4.83 11.50
N LYS A 212 -17.63 -5.61 11.89
CA LYS A 212 -17.89 -6.91 11.27
C LYS A 212 -18.99 -6.80 10.23
N LYS A 213 -18.76 -7.39 9.06
CA LYS A 213 -19.75 -7.44 7.97
C LYS A 213 -19.66 -8.79 7.26
N ASP A 214 -20.82 -9.44 7.14
CA ASP A 214 -20.94 -10.80 6.58
C ASP A 214 -20.01 -11.84 7.22
N GLY A 215 -19.60 -11.62 8.47
CA GLY A 215 -18.71 -12.50 9.23
C GLY A 215 -17.21 -12.17 9.12
N VAL A 216 -16.83 -11.20 8.28
CA VAL A 216 -15.44 -10.75 8.10
C VAL A 216 -15.23 -9.42 8.83
N TRP A 217 -14.05 -9.23 9.42
CA TRP A 217 -13.67 -7.93 9.97
C TRP A 217 -13.30 -6.96 8.86
N VAL A 218 -13.79 -5.73 8.92
CA VAL A 218 -13.48 -4.68 7.96
C VAL A 218 -12.72 -3.59 8.69
N LEU A 219 -11.48 -3.35 8.25
CA LEU A 219 -10.61 -2.28 8.70
C LEU A 219 -10.69 -1.11 7.70
N PRO A 220 -11.35 0.01 8.05
CA PRO A 220 -11.44 1.17 7.16
C PRO A 220 -10.07 1.73 6.80
N MET A 221 -9.88 2.12 5.54
CA MET A 221 -8.73 2.88 5.06
C MET A 221 -9.04 4.38 5.10
N ASN A 222 -8.16 5.17 5.72
CA ASN A 222 -8.43 6.58 6.00
C ASN A 222 -7.54 7.53 5.23
N ILE A 223 -6.27 7.19 5.03
CA ILE A 223 -5.29 8.07 4.35
C ILE A 223 -4.60 7.26 3.26
N GLN A 224 -4.51 7.81 2.05
CA GLN A 224 -3.79 7.22 0.93
C GLN A 224 -2.88 8.26 0.28
N ASP A 225 -1.61 7.91 0.07
CA ASP A 225 -0.65 8.77 -0.65
C ASP A 225 -1.11 9.13 -2.07
N GLY A 226 -1.68 8.17 -2.79
CA GLY A 226 -2.24 8.36 -4.12
C GLY A 226 -3.31 9.42 -4.16
N ALA A 227 -4.29 9.37 -3.23
CA ALA A 227 -5.37 10.35 -3.14
C ALA A 227 -4.83 11.77 -2.93
N LEU A 228 -3.82 11.92 -2.05
CA LEU A 228 -3.26 13.22 -1.70
C LEU A 228 -2.32 13.79 -2.75
N LEU A 229 -1.37 13.00 -3.25
CA LEU A 229 -0.17 13.51 -3.94
C LEU A 229 -0.13 13.15 -5.42
N ALA A 230 -0.94 12.20 -5.89
CA ALA A 230 -0.87 11.78 -7.27
C ALA A 230 -1.44 12.86 -8.22
N PRO A 231 -0.83 13.08 -9.40
CA PRO A 231 -1.31 14.05 -10.38
C PRO A 231 -2.73 13.80 -10.94
N TRP A 232 -3.26 12.59 -10.76
CA TRP A 232 -4.59 12.19 -11.22
C TRP A 232 -5.65 12.18 -10.10
N HIS A 233 -5.29 12.63 -8.89
CA HIS A 233 -6.21 12.89 -7.77
C HIS A 233 -6.01 14.34 -7.29
N LYS A 234 -5.90 14.59 -5.98
CA LYS A 234 -5.82 15.96 -5.45
C LYS A 234 -4.55 16.73 -5.84
N HIS A 235 -3.47 16.01 -6.18
CA HIS A 235 -2.19 16.59 -6.62
C HIS A 235 -1.67 17.72 -5.69
N LEU A 236 -1.82 17.52 -4.39
CA LEU A 236 -1.47 18.51 -3.39
C LEU A 236 0.05 18.64 -3.26
N THR A 237 0.51 19.83 -2.85
CA THR A 237 1.87 19.96 -2.32
C THR A 237 1.99 19.21 -0.99
N ARG A 238 3.22 19.00 -0.52
CA ARG A 238 3.42 18.29 0.77
C ARG A 238 2.81 19.07 1.94
N GLU A 239 2.86 20.39 1.90
CA GLU A 239 2.31 21.26 2.93
C GLU A 239 0.78 21.20 2.95
N GLN A 240 0.15 21.18 1.78
CA GLN A 240 -1.30 21.02 1.65
C GLN A 240 -1.75 19.64 2.11
N ALA A 241 -1.09 18.58 1.63
CA ALA A 241 -1.37 17.20 2.05
C ALA A 241 -1.21 17.03 3.57
N TRP A 242 -0.19 17.66 4.16
CA TRP A 242 0.01 17.62 5.60
C TRP A 242 -1.15 18.24 6.39
N LYS A 243 -1.72 19.36 5.92
CA LYS A 243 -2.89 19.97 6.58
C LYS A 243 -4.09 19.03 6.59
N GLU A 244 -4.36 18.33 5.47
CA GLU A 244 -5.46 17.36 5.44
C GLU A 244 -5.19 16.15 6.35
N ILE A 245 -3.95 15.63 6.35
CA ILE A 245 -3.53 14.56 7.25
C ILE A 245 -3.73 14.96 8.72
N GLN A 246 -3.34 16.18 9.10
CA GLN A 246 -3.51 16.68 10.47
C GLN A 246 -4.98 16.66 10.90
N THR A 247 -5.89 17.15 10.04
CA THR A 247 -7.33 17.11 10.33
C THR A 247 -7.82 15.69 10.62
N VAL A 248 -7.35 14.69 9.86
CA VAL A 248 -7.71 13.28 10.10
C VAL A 248 -7.14 12.76 11.42
N LEU A 249 -5.87 13.07 11.74
CA LEU A 249 -5.23 12.67 13.00
C LEU A 249 -5.89 13.34 14.22
N ASP A 250 -6.23 14.61 14.13
CA ASP A 250 -6.90 15.35 15.21
C ASP A 250 -8.30 14.78 15.47
N THR A 251 -9.07 14.52 14.40
CA THR A 251 -10.36 13.83 14.49
C THR A 251 -10.20 12.44 15.12
N ALA A 252 -9.17 11.70 14.73
CA ALA A 252 -8.89 10.38 15.29
C ALA A 252 -8.56 10.43 16.78
N LYS A 253 -7.83 11.45 17.21
CA LYS A 253 -7.51 11.67 18.61
C LYS A 253 -8.79 11.97 19.41
N GLU A 254 -9.63 12.87 18.91
CA GLU A 254 -10.90 13.22 19.55
C GLU A 254 -11.85 12.02 19.65
N LYS A 255 -12.01 11.27 18.56
CA LYS A 255 -12.94 10.12 18.48
C LYS A 255 -12.32 8.80 18.94
N GLN A 256 -11.09 8.81 19.45
CA GLN A 256 -10.31 7.62 19.80
C GLN A 256 -10.24 6.58 18.66
N ALA A 257 -10.27 7.06 17.40
CA ALA A 257 -10.39 6.24 16.21
C ALA A 257 -9.14 5.42 15.89
N VAL A 258 -9.31 4.46 14.99
CA VAL A 258 -8.24 3.81 14.23
C VAL A 258 -8.03 4.59 12.93
N VAL A 259 -6.78 4.90 12.61
CA VAL A 259 -6.39 5.52 11.34
C VAL A 259 -5.52 4.55 10.57
N THR A 260 -6.07 3.98 9.50
CA THR A 260 -5.30 3.14 8.58
C THR A 260 -4.73 3.98 7.45
N ILE A 261 -3.43 3.86 7.27
CA ILE A 261 -2.62 4.64 6.34
C ILE A 261 -2.09 3.72 5.27
N LEU A 262 -2.44 4.00 4.02
CA LEU A 262 -1.92 3.34 2.84
C LEU A 262 -0.84 4.22 2.21
N TRP A 263 0.39 3.73 2.20
CA TRP A 263 1.50 4.37 1.49
C TRP A 263 2.11 3.36 0.52
N HIS A 264 2.00 3.58 -0.79
CA HIS A 264 2.48 2.58 -1.76
C HIS A 264 4.00 2.45 -1.70
N ASN A 265 4.53 1.26 -1.94
CA ASN A 265 5.97 1.05 -1.86
C ASN A 265 6.75 1.96 -2.84
N ALA A 266 6.22 2.18 -4.04
CA ALA A 266 6.82 3.06 -5.05
C ALA A 266 6.97 4.53 -4.58
N SER A 267 6.32 4.92 -3.48
CA SER A 267 6.36 6.27 -2.93
C SER A 267 7.64 6.58 -2.14
N PHE A 268 8.43 5.57 -1.78
CA PHE A 268 9.64 5.72 -0.97
C PHE A 268 10.92 6.04 -1.75
N GLY A 269 10.83 6.18 -3.07
CA GLY A 269 11.98 6.42 -3.93
C GLY A 269 11.59 7.11 -5.24
N ALA A 270 12.48 7.01 -6.23
CA ALA A 270 12.23 7.60 -7.54
C ALA A 270 11.00 6.96 -8.21
N PRO A 271 10.13 7.75 -8.85
CA PRO A 271 10.22 9.21 -9.02
C PRO A 271 9.52 10.01 -7.92
N ARG A 272 8.83 9.36 -6.97
CA ARG A 272 7.87 10.01 -6.07
C ARG A 272 8.53 10.77 -4.91
N PHE A 273 9.38 10.11 -4.13
CA PHE A 273 10.02 10.65 -2.92
C PHE A 273 9.00 11.26 -1.94
N TRP A 274 7.98 10.49 -1.58
CA TRP A 274 6.94 10.88 -0.63
C TRP A 274 7.16 10.29 0.77
N ASP A 275 8.29 9.61 1.00
CA ASP A 275 8.70 9.05 2.29
C ASP A 275 8.72 10.09 3.42
N ARG A 276 9.05 11.35 3.12
CA ARG A 276 9.05 12.43 4.14
C ARG A 276 7.70 12.63 4.82
N LEU A 277 6.59 12.54 4.08
CA LEU A 277 5.26 12.68 4.70
C LEU A 277 4.92 11.46 5.54
N TYR A 278 5.32 10.26 5.09
CA TYR A 278 5.19 9.04 5.88
C TYR A 278 5.94 9.13 7.22
N CYS A 279 7.20 9.58 7.23
CA CYS A 279 7.95 9.83 8.47
C CYS A 279 7.25 10.86 9.36
N LYS A 280 6.76 11.97 8.77
CA LYS A 280 6.08 13.03 9.50
C LYS A 280 4.78 12.56 10.17
N ILE A 281 4.03 11.68 9.51
CA ILE A 281 2.86 11.00 10.08
C ILE A 281 3.25 10.20 11.32
N ILE A 282 4.31 9.38 11.23
CA ILE A 282 4.78 8.55 12.35
C ILE A 282 5.23 9.44 13.52
N GLU A 283 6.01 10.48 13.25
CA GLU A 283 6.47 11.44 14.26
C GLU A 283 5.30 12.12 14.98
N GLU A 284 4.31 12.58 14.23
CA GLU A 284 3.13 13.23 14.80
C GLU A 284 2.29 12.24 15.61
N GLY A 285 2.07 11.03 15.08
CA GLY A 285 1.41 9.96 15.83
C GLY A 285 2.10 9.67 17.16
N ARG A 286 3.43 9.59 17.18
CA ARG A 286 4.21 9.42 18.42
C ARG A 286 4.05 10.61 19.38
N LYS A 287 4.12 11.84 18.88
CA LYS A 287 3.89 13.05 19.70
C LYS A 287 2.50 13.05 20.34
N GLN A 288 1.50 12.53 19.63
CA GLN A 288 0.13 12.43 20.11
C GLN A 288 -0.13 11.16 20.96
N GLY A 289 0.88 10.34 21.22
CA GLY A 289 0.74 9.11 22.02
C GLY A 289 -0.04 7.99 21.30
N ALA A 290 0.00 7.95 19.98
CA ALA A 290 -0.64 6.90 19.21
C ALA A 290 0.04 5.54 19.42
N GLN A 291 -0.78 4.50 19.51
CA GLN A 291 -0.30 3.12 19.41
C GLN A 291 -0.24 2.72 17.93
N PHE A 292 0.92 2.23 17.50
CA PHE A 292 1.12 1.71 16.14
C PHE A 292 0.90 0.20 16.14
N LEU A 293 0.11 -0.27 15.17
CA LEU A 293 -0.29 -1.67 15.04
C LEU A 293 -0.18 -2.11 13.58
N THR A 294 0.05 -3.39 13.36
CA THR A 294 -0.30 -4.02 12.08
C THR A 294 -1.83 -4.10 11.93
N ALA A 295 -2.32 -4.34 10.72
CA ALA A 295 -3.75 -4.45 10.45
C ALA A 295 -4.39 -5.63 11.21
N LEU A 296 -3.73 -6.79 11.26
CA LEU A 296 -4.18 -7.92 12.08
C LEU A 296 -4.25 -7.56 13.56
N GLN A 297 -3.20 -6.95 14.12
CA GLN A 297 -3.19 -6.54 15.53
C GLN A 297 -4.31 -5.54 15.84
N ALA A 298 -4.61 -4.63 14.92
CA ALA A 298 -5.73 -3.71 15.08
C ALA A 298 -7.07 -4.46 15.10
N VAL A 299 -7.28 -5.41 14.18
CA VAL A 299 -8.50 -6.22 14.16
C VAL A 299 -8.64 -7.06 15.44
N GLU A 300 -7.57 -7.74 15.87
CA GLU A 300 -7.57 -8.58 17.08
C GLU A 300 -7.82 -7.77 18.35
N HIS A 301 -7.25 -6.57 18.43
CA HIS A 301 -7.54 -5.66 19.53
C HIS A 301 -9.04 -5.36 19.63
N PHE A 302 -9.69 -5.05 18.50
CA PHE A 302 -11.14 -4.75 18.50
C PHE A 302 -12.00 -5.98 18.70
N GLU A 303 -11.59 -7.16 18.23
CA GLU A 303 -12.27 -8.41 18.52
C GLU A 303 -12.26 -8.72 20.02
N SER A 304 -11.12 -8.52 20.70
CA SER A 304 -10.97 -8.83 22.13
C SER A 304 -11.83 -7.96 23.05
N ILE A 305 -12.16 -6.74 22.64
CA ILE A 305 -13.01 -5.82 23.42
C ILE A 305 -14.49 -5.88 23.01
N SER A 306 -14.80 -6.56 21.91
CA SER A 306 -16.18 -6.75 21.41
C SER A 306 -16.76 -8.12 21.79
N SER A 307 -15.93 -9.00 22.35
CA SER A 307 -16.29 -10.33 22.86
C SER A 307 -16.58 -10.27 24.35
#